data_AF-A0A165KSH5-F1
#
_entry.id   AF-A0A165KSH5-F1
#
_cell.length_a   1.000
_cell.length_b   1.000
_cell.length_c   1.000
_cell.angle_alpha   90.00
_cell.angle_beta   90.00
_cell.angle_gamma   90.00
#
_symmetry.space_group_name_H-M   'P 1'
#
loop_
_entity.id
_entity.type
_entity.pdbx_description
1 polymer ?
#
loop_
_entity_poly.entity_id
_entity_poly.type
_entity_poly.pdbx_seq_one_letter_code
_entity_poly.pdbx_strand_id
1 'polypeptide(L)'
;MFPTLFSGLACFSPSVAKDVGYAWEDHGGTVARTSDEKNSSTFFFCSGFHDPWLHTLVSRGVVVFCAQWVVDCSAAHTRIRIADYVLDDFARTALLDAKHPIVERSSSPTIVDGQRSSSLSRDDAFVPYGVAVMRNLNTTFT
;
A
#
# COMPACT_ATOMS: atom_id res chain seq x y z
N MET A 1 34.44 -1.33 7.15
CA MET A 1 33.21 -2.12 6.93
C MET A 1 32.07 -1.29 7.48
N PHE A 2 31.16 -0.82 6.62
CA PHE A 2 30.00 -0.05 7.09
C PHE A 2 29.02 -1.00 7.78
N PRO A 3 28.33 -0.55 8.85
CA PRO A 3 27.30 -1.36 9.49
C PRO A 3 26.17 -1.67 8.50
N THR A 4 25.65 -2.89 8.54
CA THR A 4 24.51 -3.33 7.73
C THR A 4 23.24 -2.64 8.23
N LEU A 5 22.86 -1.53 7.60
CA LEU A 5 21.64 -0.80 7.96
C LEU A 5 20.40 -1.58 7.53
N PHE A 6 20.45 -2.22 6.37
CA PHE A 6 19.32 -2.90 5.77
C PHE A 6 19.54 -4.41 5.72
N SER A 7 18.44 -5.14 5.56
CA SER A 7 18.45 -6.58 5.41
C SER A 7 17.16 -7.02 4.73
N GLY A 8 17.23 -8.09 3.94
CA GLY A 8 16.08 -8.66 3.28
C GLY A 8 15.86 -8.12 1.86
N LEU A 9 14.80 -8.65 1.25
CA LEU A 9 14.47 -8.42 -0.15
C LEU A 9 13.48 -7.27 -0.28
N ALA A 10 13.87 -6.24 -1.03
CA ALA A 10 13.08 -5.05 -1.28
C ALA A 10 12.66 -4.93 -2.74
N CYS A 11 11.41 -4.56 -2.97
CA CYS A 11 10.88 -4.21 -4.27
C CYS A 11 10.58 -2.72 -4.35
N PHE A 12 11.08 -2.07 -5.40
CA PHE A 12 10.92 -0.64 -5.62
C PHE A 12 9.98 -0.39 -6.80
N SER A 13 9.08 0.59 -6.64
CA SER A 13 8.26 1.10 -7.74
C SER A 13 9.14 1.58 -8.89
N PRO A 14 8.70 1.42 -10.15
CA PRO A 14 9.36 2.06 -11.30
C PRO A 14 9.50 3.59 -11.17
N SER A 15 8.68 4.24 -10.34
CA SER A 15 8.75 5.68 -10.07
C SER A 15 9.82 6.07 -9.04
N VAL A 16 10.43 5.12 -8.33
CA VAL A 16 11.52 5.39 -7.40
C VAL A 16 12.85 5.51 -8.16
N ALA A 17 13.68 6.49 -7.80
CA ALA A 17 15.00 6.65 -8.39
C ALA A 17 15.89 5.41 -8.12
N LYS A 18 16.63 4.97 -9.14
CA LYS A 18 17.49 3.77 -9.05
C LYS A 18 18.56 3.88 -7.97
N ASP A 19 19.04 5.08 -7.69
CA ASP A 19 20.03 5.38 -6.65
C ASP A 19 19.58 4.93 -5.26
N VAL A 20 18.27 4.93 -5.00
CA VAL A 20 17.71 4.42 -3.73
C VAL A 20 17.88 2.90 -3.63
N GLY A 21 17.73 2.18 -4.74
CA GLY A 21 17.99 0.74 -4.81
C GLY A 21 19.47 0.42 -4.60
N TYR A 22 20.37 1.22 -5.18
CA TYR A 22 21.81 1.08 -4.91
C TYR A 22 22.16 1.36 -3.45
N ALA A 23 21.59 2.42 -2.86
CA ALA A 23 21.76 2.70 -1.45
C ALA A 23 21.27 1.55 -0.55
N TRP A 24 20.19 0.86 -0.95
CA TRP A 24 19.72 -0.34 -0.26
C TRP A 24 20.73 -1.49 -0.31
N GLU A 25 21.27 -1.81 -1.49
CA GLU A 25 22.27 -2.87 -1.69
C GLU A 25 23.58 -2.54 -0.96
N ASP A 26 24.07 -1.29 -1.05
CA ASP A 26 25.31 -0.82 -0.43
C ASP A 26 25.32 -0.95 1.09
N HIS A 27 24.15 -0.90 1.73
CA HIS A 27 23.99 -1.06 3.17
C HIS A 27 23.49 -2.44 3.61
N GLY A 28 23.63 -3.45 2.73
CA GLY A 28 23.43 -4.87 3.05
C GLY A 28 22.07 -5.45 2.69
N GLY A 29 21.19 -4.69 2.03
CA GLY A 29 19.93 -5.17 1.51
C GLY A 29 20.07 -5.92 0.18
N THR A 30 18.96 -6.47 -0.32
CA THR A 30 18.87 -7.05 -1.68
C THR A 30 17.69 -6.47 -2.43
N VAL A 31 17.88 -6.09 -3.69
CA VAL A 31 16.81 -5.58 -4.57
C VAL A 31 16.21 -6.73 -5.38
N ALA A 32 14.88 -6.85 -5.38
CA ALA A 32 14.15 -7.79 -6.21
C ALA A 32 14.19 -7.40 -7.70
N ARG A 33 14.66 -8.31 -8.54
CA ARG A 33 14.83 -8.14 -9.99
C ARG A 33 13.86 -9.01 -10.78
N THR A 34 13.59 -10.23 -10.33
CA THR A 34 12.68 -11.18 -10.99
C THR A 34 11.25 -11.08 -10.46
N SER A 35 10.26 -11.56 -11.22
CA SER A 35 8.86 -11.57 -10.77
C SER A 35 8.65 -12.40 -9.49
N ASP A 36 9.36 -13.52 -9.36
CA ASP A 36 9.32 -14.37 -8.16
C ASP A 36 9.90 -13.65 -6.93
N GLU A 37 11.01 -12.94 -7.11
CA GLU A 37 11.60 -12.09 -6.05
C GLU A 37 10.64 -10.96 -5.66
N LYS A 38 9.98 -10.33 -6.62
CA LYS A 38 8.99 -9.27 -6.33
C LYS A 38 7.81 -9.79 -5.51
N ASN A 39 7.35 -11.02 -5.79
CA ASN A 39 6.26 -11.65 -5.04
C ASN A 39 6.68 -12.15 -3.65
N SER A 40 7.97 -12.45 -3.45
CA SER A 40 8.55 -12.90 -2.17
C SER A 40 9.23 -11.76 -1.39
N SER A 41 9.16 -10.53 -1.89
CA SER A 41 9.75 -9.35 -1.26
C SER A 41 9.08 -9.07 0.09
N THR A 42 9.89 -8.62 1.05
CA THR A 42 9.43 -8.28 2.41
C THR A 42 9.21 -6.78 2.57
N PHE A 43 9.92 -5.98 1.78
CA PHE A 43 9.79 -4.54 1.76
C PHE A 43 9.29 -4.09 0.39
N PHE A 44 8.28 -3.22 0.37
CA PHE A 44 7.77 -2.59 -0.85
C PHE A 44 7.87 -1.08 -0.70
N PHE A 45 8.57 -0.44 -1.65
CA PHE A 45 8.83 0.99 -1.61
C PHE A 45 8.23 1.72 -2.80
N CYS A 46 7.53 2.82 -2.53
CA CYS A 46 6.98 3.75 -3.52
C CYS A 46 7.57 5.15 -3.33
N SER A 47 7.50 6.00 -4.37
CA SER A 47 8.01 7.38 -4.31
C SER A 47 7.16 8.30 -3.42
N GLY A 48 5.91 7.91 -3.13
CA GLY A 48 4.99 8.62 -2.25
C GLY A 48 3.53 8.24 -2.53
N PHE A 49 2.59 9.03 -2.00
CA PHE A 49 1.14 8.80 -2.15
C PHE A 49 0.60 8.94 -3.59
N HIS A 50 1.36 9.58 -4.48
CA HIS A 50 0.99 9.76 -5.89
C HIS A 50 1.64 8.72 -6.82
N ASP A 51 2.31 7.72 -6.25
CA ASP A 51 2.92 6.64 -7.02
C ASP A 51 1.83 5.75 -7.65
N PRO A 52 1.79 5.59 -9.00
CA PRO A 52 0.77 4.79 -9.66
C PRO A 52 0.74 3.32 -9.21
N TRP A 53 1.86 2.81 -8.70
CA TRP A 53 1.97 1.42 -8.26
C TRP A 53 1.37 1.19 -6.87
N LEU A 54 1.21 2.24 -6.06
CA LEU A 54 0.73 2.16 -4.69
C LEU A 54 -0.65 1.49 -4.59
N HIS A 55 -1.62 1.92 -5.40
CA HIS A 55 -2.98 1.34 -5.40
C HIS A 55 -2.97 -0.17 -5.72
N THR A 56 -2.07 -0.60 -6.61
CA THR A 56 -1.92 -2.01 -6.96
C THR A 56 -1.36 -2.83 -5.78
N LEU A 57 -0.44 -2.27 -5.01
CA LEU A 57 0.12 -2.94 -3.84
C LEU A 57 -0.84 -2.96 -2.65
N VAL A 58 -1.52 -1.84 -2.38
CA VAL A 58 -2.51 -1.72 -1.30
C VAL A 58 -3.68 -2.67 -1.52
N SER A 59 -4.19 -2.78 -2.76
CA SER A 59 -5.26 -3.74 -3.08
C SER A 59 -4.86 -5.21 -2.90
N ARG A 60 -3.56 -5.52 -2.82
CA ARG A 60 -3.03 -6.86 -2.49
C ARG A 60 -2.83 -7.07 -0.99
N GLY A 61 -3.16 -6.08 -0.15
CA GLY A 61 -2.97 -6.14 1.31
C GLY A 61 -1.50 -6.06 1.73
N VAL A 62 -0.64 -5.48 0.90
CA VAL A 62 0.79 -5.32 1.19
C VAL A 62 1.03 -3.97 1.87
N VAL A 63 1.86 -3.96 2.91
CA VAL A 63 2.33 -2.71 3.54
C VAL A 63 3.36 -2.06 2.65
N VAL A 64 3.12 -0.81 2.27
CA VAL A 64 4.00 -0.04 1.38
C VAL A 64 4.66 1.09 2.17
N PHE A 65 5.95 1.30 1.95
CA PHE A 65 6.74 2.34 2.60
C PHE A 65 7.18 3.40 1.58
N CYS A 66 7.39 4.63 2.06
CA CYS A 66 7.97 5.70 1.27
C CYS A 66 9.49 5.45 1.11
N ALA A 67 9.97 5.50 -0.13
CA ALA A 67 11.38 5.31 -0.47
C ALA A 67 12.32 6.32 0.22
N GLN A 68 11.79 7.48 0.64
CA GLN A 68 12.53 8.49 1.41
C GLN A 68 13.13 7.90 2.71
N TRP A 69 12.51 6.87 3.30
CA TRP A 69 13.05 6.22 4.49
C TRP A 69 14.45 5.64 4.27
N VAL A 70 14.69 5.05 3.09
CA VAL A 70 15.99 4.48 2.72
C VAL A 70 17.02 5.61 2.60
N VAL A 71 16.65 6.70 1.93
CA VAL A 71 17.51 7.89 1.77
C VAL A 71 17.90 8.46 3.13
N ASP A 72 16.93 8.63 4.03
CA ASP A 72 17.16 9.24 5.33
C ASP A 72 17.98 8.32 6.25
N CYS A 73 17.75 7.00 6.21
CA CYS A 73 18.58 6.04 6.94
C CYS A 73 20.03 6.03 6.44
N SER A 74 20.23 6.02 5.11
CA SER A 74 21.57 6.07 4.51
C SER A 74 22.28 7.38 4.82
N ALA A 75 21.60 8.53 4.75
CA ALA A 75 22.17 9.82 5.10
C ALA A 75 22.57 9.90 6.58
N ALA A 76 21.69 9.45 7.48
CA ALA A 76 21.92 9.47 8.92
C ALA A 76 22.84 8.35 9.43
N HIS A 77 23.21 7.39 8.57
CA HIS A 77 23.98 6.19 8.93
C HIS A 77 23.40 5.44 10.14
N THR A 78 22.07 5.49 10.30
CA THR A 78 21.35 4.89 11.44
C THR A 78 19.95 4.49 11.03
N ARG A 79 19.35 3.56 11.77
CA ARG A 79 17.96 3.12 11.50
C ARG A 79 16.97 4.13 12.07
N ILE A 80 16.22 4.77 11.18
CA ILE A 80 15.07 5.62 11.52
C ILE A 80 13.83 4.73 11.65
N ARG A 81 12.85 5.16 12.45
CA ARG A 81 11.58 4.44 12.61
C ARG A 81 10.83 4.36 11.28
N ILE A 82 10.64 3.14 10.76
CA ILE A 82 9.98 2.91 9.45
C ILE A 82 8.47 3.20 9.49
N ALA A 83 7.84 3.12 10.67
CA ALA A 83 6.39 3.34 10.84
C ALA A 83 5.95 4.74 10.38
N ASP A 84 6.84 5.74 10.47
CA ASP A 84 6.56 7.12 10.08
C ASP A 84 6.58 7.32 8.55
N TYR A 85 6.99 6.30 7.81
CA TYR A 85 7.09 6.28 6.35
C TYR A 85 6.10 5.32 5.70
N VAL A 86 5.15 4.76 6.46
CA VAL A 86 4.11 3.88 5.90
C VAL A 86 3.15 4.71 5.04
N LEU A 87 2.92 4.26 3.81
CA LEU A 87 1.96 4.85 2.88
C LEU A 87 0.60 4.16 3.05
N ASP A 88 -0.07 4.43 4.17
CA ASP A 88 -1.41 3.92 4.45
C ASP A 88 -2.49 4.97 4.12
N ASP A 89 -3.49 4.58 3.34
CA ASP A 89 -4.62 5.43 2.97
C ASP A 89 -5.47 5.83 4.19
N PHE A 90 -5.50 5.00 5.25
CA PHE A 90 -6.29 5.28 6.47
C PHE A 90 -5.86 6.55 7.20
N ALA A 91 -4.56 6.87 7.19
CA ALA A 91 -4.05 8.09 7.82
C ALA A 91 -4.57 9.35 7.10
N ARG A 92 -4.88 9.26 5.80
CA ARG A 92 -5.35 10.38 4.98
C ARG A 92 -6.81 10.69 5.20
N THR A 93 -7.67 9.67 5.33
CA THR A 93 -9.09 9.87 5.62
C THR A 93 -9.29 10.55 6.98
N ALA A 94 -8.55 10.13 8.01
CA ALA A 94 -8.61 10.75 9.33
C ALA A 94 -8.16 12.22 9.33
N LEU A 95 -7.17 12.59 8.51
CA LEU A 95 -6.67 13.97 8.38
C LEU A 95 -7.64 14.88 7.62
N LEU A 96 -8.37 14.34 6.63
CA LEU A 96 -9.41 15.06 5.91
C LEU A 96 -10.66 15.24 6.77
N ASP A 97 -11.04 14.22 7.56
CA ASP A 97 -12.14 14.32 8.51
C ASP A 97 -11.83 15.31 9.64
N ALA A 98 -10.58 15.39 10.12
CA ALA A 98 -10.18 16.35 11.16
C ALA A 98 -10.22 17.83 10.71
N LYS A 99 -10.26 18.11 9.39
CA LYS A 99 -10.33 19.47 8.85
C LYS A 99 -11.76 19.96 8.61
N HIS A 100 -12.75 19.08 8.70
CA HIS A 100 -14.13 19.44 8.88
C HIS A 100 -14.47 19.24 10.35
N PRO A 101 -14.27 20.24 11.24
CA PRO A 101 -14.92 20.19 12.53
C PRO A 101 -16.39 19.97 12.23
N ILE A 102 -16.90 18.82 12.67
CA ILE A 102 -18.33 18.57 12.77
C ILE A 102 -18.84 19.80 13.52
N VAL A 103 -19.39 20.76 12.78
CA VAL A 103 -20.22 21.79 13.35
C VAL A 103 -21.36 20.98 13.91
N GLU A 104 -21.25 20.63 15.20
CA GLU A 104 -22.34 20.13 16.03
C GLU A 104 -23.44 21.17 15.87
N ARG A 105 -24.30 20.96 14.87
CA ARG A 105 -25.57 21.64 14.77
C ARG A 105 -26.34 21.16 15.97
N SER A 106 -26.23 21.92 17.06
CA SER A 106 -27.13 21.93 18.20
C SER A 106 -28.55 22.09 17.67
N SER A 107 -29.16 20.97 17.30
CA SER A 107 -30.54 20.90 16.85
C SER A 107 -31.23 20.05 17.89
N SER A 108 -31.83 20.73 18.85
CA SER A 108 -32.69 20.15 19.86
C SER A 108 -33.71 19.21 19.20
N PRO A 109 -33.90 17.99 19.72
CA PRO A 109 -34.86 17.05 19.15
C PRO A 109 -36.28 17.52 19.51
N THR A 110 -37.02 18.03 18.53
CA THR A 110 -38.48 18.09 18.61
C THR A 110 -39.01 16.70 18.26
N ILE A 111 -39.49 16.00 19.28
CA ILE A 111 -40.21 14.73 19.16
C ILE A 111 -41.44 14.95 18.28
N VAL A 112 -41.48 14.30 17.12
CA VAL A 112 -42.72 14.09 16.37
C VAL A 112 -42.80 12.60 16.04
N ASP A 113 -43.65 11.94 16.83
CA ASP A 113 -44.18 10.59 16.61
C ASP A 113 -44.89 10.51 15.25
N GLY A 114 -44.67 9.42 14.52
CA GLY A 114 -45.28 9.24 13.20
C GLY A 114 -44.97 7.88 12.56
N GLN A 115 -45.64 6.84 13.03
CA GLN A 115 -45.75 5.54 12.38
C GLN A 115 -46.04 5.64 10.87
N ARG A 116 -45.35 4.85 10.03
CA ARG A 116 -46.04 3.98 9.07
C ARG A 116 -45.17 2.86 8.53
N SER A 117 -45.65 1.64 8.75
CA SER A 117 -45.20 0.39 8.15
C SER A 117 -45.50 0.32 6.65
N SER A 118 -44.59 -0.26 5.86
CA SER A 118 -44.94 -1.08 4.68
C SER A 118 -43.70 -1.76 4.08
N SER A 119 -43.56 -3.05 4.43
CA SER A 119 -43.34 -4.26 3.59
C SER A 119 -42.94 -4.18 2.10
N LEU A 120 -42.26 -5.26 1.68
CA LEU A 120 -41.95 -5.77 0.31
C LEU A 120 -40.72 -5.13 -0.36
N SER A 121 -39.82 -5.85 -1.04
CA SER A 121 -39.90 -7.18 -1.66
C SER A 121 -38.52 -7.81 -1.88
N ARG A 122 -38.53 -9.12 -2.14
CA ARG A 122 -37.46 -9.97 -2.68
C ARG A 122 -36.94 -9.47 -4.04
N ASP A 123 -35.73 -9.92 -4.39
CA ASP A 123 -35.29 -10.52 -5.67
C ASP A 123 -33.82 -10.11 -5.95
N ASP A 124 -32.86 -11.02 -5.77
CA ASP A 124 -32.33 -11.97 -6.79
C ASP A 124 -31.37 -11.30 -7.80
N ALA A 125 -30.07 -11.62 -7.71
CA ALA A 125 -29.19 -11.84 -8.87
C ALA A 125 -27.77 -12.20 -8.43
N PHE A 126 -27.53 -13.51 -8.41
CA PHE A 126 -26.23 -14.16 -8.40
C PHE A 126 -25.48 -13.85 -9.71
N VAL A 127 -24.22 -13.42 -9.66
CA VAL A 127 -23.35 -13.35 -10.86
C VAL A 127 -22.03 -14.09 -10.57
N PRO A 128 -21.77 -15.25 -11.19
CA PRO A 128 -20.48 -15.92 -11.12
C PRO A 128 -19.61 -15.49 -12.31
N TYR A 129 -18.55 -14.71 -12.07
CA TYR A 129 -17.53 -14.47 -13.08
C TYR A 129 -16.48 -15.60 -13.06
N GLY A 130 -16.65 -16.52 -14.02
CA GLY A 130 -15.68 -16.78 -15.08
C GLY A 130 -14.23 -17.13 -14.69
N VAL A 131 -13.92 -18.42 -14.79
CA VAL A 131 -12.59 -19.01 -14.83
C VAL A 131 -11.82 -18.54 -16.07
N ALA A 132 -10.61 -17.99 -15.89
CA ALA A 132 -9.64 -17.82 -16.97
C ALA A 132 -8.51 -18.86 -16.84
N VAL A 133 -8.60 -19.91 -17.65
CA VAL A 133 -7.51 -20.82 -17.96
C VAL A 133 -6.57 -20.12 -18.93
N MET A 134 -5.31 -19.88 -18.54
CA MET A 134 -4.23 -19.66 -19.51
C MET A 134 -3.22 -20.81 -19.43
N ARG A 135 -3.06 -21.43 -20.60
CA ARG A 135 -2.23 -22.59 -20.89
C ARG A 135 -0.77 -22.18 -21.09
N ASN A 136 0.11 -23.03 -20.56
CA ASN A 136 1.39 -23.51 -21.11
C ASN A 136 2.13 -22.70 -22.18
N LEU A 137 3.39 -22.40 -21.88
CA LEU A 137 4.48 -22.46 -22.86
C LEU A 137 5.64 -23.28 -22.25
N ASN A 138 5.76 -24.53 -22.68
CA ASN A 138 7.00 -25.28 -22.62
C ASN A 138 8.01 -24.60 -23.56
N THR A 139 9.18 -24.22 -23.05
CA THR A 139 10.31 -23.85 -23.90
C THR A 139 11.44 -24.84 -23.62
N THR A 140 11.54 -25.84 -24.50
CA THR A 140 12.69 -26.72 -24.60
C THR A 140 13.75 -25.98 -25.44
N PHE A 141 14.92 -25.72 -24.88
CA PHE A 141 16.13 -25.43 -25.66
C PHE A 141 17.01 -26.66 -25.67
N THR A 142 17.24 -27.18 -26.88
CA THR A 142 18.29 -28.13 -27.26
C THR A 142 19.67 -27.49 -27.22
#